data_AF-A0A847JBH8-F1
#
_entry.id   AF-A0A847JBH8-F1
#
_cell.length_a   1.000
_cell.length_b   1.000
_cell.length_c   1.000
_cell.angle_alpha   90.00
_cell.angle_beta   90.00
_cell.angle_gamma   90.00
#
_symmetry.space_group_name_H-M   'P 1'
#
loop_
_entity.id
_entity.type
_entity.pdbx_description
1 polymer ?
#
loop_
_entity_poly.entity_id
_entity_poly.type
_entity_poly.pdbx_seq_one_letter_code
_entity_poly.pdbx_strand_id
1 'polypeptide(L)' 'NRGGIHNSVVRTITKPTHMIGGYAQLAYGFNYYGTVGANRDEFVVVSRMDDVDWMDGPAEETAARKEAAE' A
#
# COMPACT_ATOMS: atom_id res chain seq x y z
N ASN A 1 7.66 -1.12 -15.57
CA ASN A 1 7.16 -0.30 -14.45
C ASN A 1 5.66 -0.51 -14.31
N ARG A 2 5.25 -1.43 -13.43
CA ARG A 2 3.83 -1.81 -13.25
C ARG A 2 3.13 -0.74 -12.40
N GLY A 3 1.83 -0.55 -12.61
CA GLY A 3 1.00 0.30 -11.75
C GLY A 3 1.08 -0.13 -10.27
N GLY A 4 0.99 0.84 -9.35
CA GLY A 4 1.03 0.60 -7.91
C GLY A 4 -0.28 0.04 -7.33
N ILE A 5 -0.34 -0.07 -6.01
CA ILE A 5 -1.51 -0.53 -5.24
C ILE A 5 -2.05 0.59 -4.35
N HIS A 6 -3.12 0.33 -3.60
CA HIS A 6 -3.73 1.29 -2.67
C HIS A 6 -2.75 1.87 -1.64
N ASN A 7 -1.75 1.11 -1.18
CA ASN A 7 -0.71 1.62 -0.26
C ASN A 7 0.45 2.34 -0.98
N SER A 8 0.44 2.44 -2.31
CA SER A 8 1.40 3.25 -3.06
C SER A 8 1.12 4.75 -2.94
N VAL A 9 -0.09 5.13 -2.50
CA VAL A 9 -0.51 6.52 -2.32
C VAL A 9 -0.65 6.93 -0.85
N VAL A 10 -0.32 6.03 0.08
CA VAL A 10 -0.45 6.27 1.54
C VAL A 10 0.94 6.44 2.17
N ARG A 11 1.04 7.27 3.21
CA ARG A 11 2.26 7.46 4.01
C ARG A 11 2.00 7.30 5.51
N THR A 12 2.95 6.72 6.23
CA THR A 12 2.90 6.67 7.70
C THR A 12 3.13 8.04 8.32
N ILE A 13 2.15 8.54 9.08
CA ILE A 13 2.27 9.76 9.88
C ILE A 13 1.97 9.41 11.34
N THR A 14 2.90 9.74 12.23
CA THR A 14 2.77 9.40 13.65
C THR A 14 2.09 10.53 14.43
N LYS A 15 1.20 10.16 15.35
CA LYS A 15 0.54 11.11 16.27
C LYS A 15 1.28 11.12 17.61
N PRO A 16 1.79 12.27 18.09
CA PRO A 16 2.55 12.33 19.35
C PRO A 16 1.81 11.80 20.58
N THR A 17 0.47 11.92 20.60
CA THR A 17 -0.33 11.36 21.70
C THR A 17 -0.19 9.84 21.83
N HIS A 18 0.11 9.13 20.74
CA HIS A 18 0.32 7.68 20.74
C HIS A 18 1.76 7.27 21.10
N MET A 19 2.63 8.23 21.43
CA MET A 19 4.03 7.99 21.84
C MET A 19 4.26 8.23 23.34
N ILE A 20 3.20 8.55 24.10
CA ILE A 20 3.28 8.72 25.56
C ILE A 20 3.70 7.39 26.21
N GLY A 21 4.54 7.47 27.25
CA GLY A 21 5.03 6.31 27.98
C GLY A 21 5.27 6.65 29.45
N GLY A 22 5.37 5.62 30.29
CA GLY A 22 5.71 5.77 31.71
C GLY A 22 4.61 6.43 32.55
N TYR A 23 3.37 6.45 32.08
CA TYR A 23 2.25 7.13 32.75
C TYR A 23 1.04 6.20 32.93
N ALA A 24 1.14 5.29 33.90
CA ALA A 24 0.10 4.32 34.26
C ALA A 24 -0.45 3.57 33.04
N GLN A 25 -1.70 3.84 32.62
CA GLN A 25 -2.32 3.23 31.45
C GLN A 25 -1.65 3.60 30.12
N LEU A 26 -0.92 4.73 30.08
CA LEU A 26 -0.12 5.16 28.93
C LEU A 26 1.32 4.66 29.11
N ALA A 27 1.46 3.33 29.13
CA ALA A 27 2.74 2.65 29.18
C ALA A 27 2.85 1.67 28.02
N TYR A 28 4.05 1.55 27.46
CA TYR A 28 4.30 0.63 26.35
C TYR A 28 4.11 -0.83 26.79
N GLY A 29 3.46 -1.59 25.92
CA GLY A 29 3.38 -3.05 25.98
C GLY A 29 3.23 -3.58 24.56
N PHE A 30 3.73 -4.78 24.30
CA PHE A 30 3.69 -5.37 22.95
C PHE A 30 2.23 -5.46 22.46
N ASN A 31 1.92 -4.78 21.34
CA ASN A 31 0.58 -4.60 20.78
C ASN A 31 -0.46 -3.92 21.70
N TYR A 32 -0.05 -3.34 22.83
CA TYR A 32 -0.95 -2.67 23.78
C TYR A 32 -0.99 -1.15 23.57
N TYR A 33 0.15 -0.51 23.34
CA TYR A 33 0.25 0.94 23.18
C TYR A 33 1.33 1.33 22.17
N GLY A 34 1.03 2.30 21.30
CA GLY A 34 1.95 2.78 20.29
C GLY A 34 1.27 3.50 19.12
N THR A 35 2.08 4.00 18.18
CA THR A 35 1.61 4.69 16.98
C THR A 35 0.78 3.76 16.09
N VAL A 36 -0.20 4.34 15.37
CA VAL A 36 -1.14 3.61 14.51
C VAL A 36 -0.96 4.07 13.05
N GLY A 37 -1.07 3.14 12.11
CA GLY A 37 -1.07 3.42 10.67
C GLY A 37 -2.43 3.92 10.16
N ALA A 38 -2.86 5.09 10.63
CA ALA A 38 -4.09 5.73 10.13
C ALA A 38 -3.94 6.10 8.63
N ASN A 39 -4.99 5.89 7.83
CA ASN A 39 -4.90 6.00 6.37
C ASN A 39 -6.12 6.64 5.68
N ARG A 40 -7.06 7.23 6.43
CA ARG A 40 -8.34 7.72 5.88
C ARG A 40 -8.35 9.20 5.52
N ASP A 41 -7.36 9.94 6.00
CA ASP A 41 -7.25 11.38 5.79
C ASP A 41 -6.45 11.74 4.51
N GLU A 42 -5.95 10.74 3.78
CA GLU A 42 -5.16 10.96 2.56
C GLU A 42 -6.03 11.50 1.42
N PHE A 43 -5.48 12.46 0.67
CA PHE A 43 -6.09 12.98 -0.55
C PHE A 43 -5.32 12.52 -1.78
N VAL A 44 -6.06 12.11 -2.82
CA VAL A 44 -5.50 11.64 -4.08
C VAL A 44 -6.12 12.38 -5.25
N VAL A 45 -5.33 12.56 -6.32
CA VAL A 45 -5.82 13.08 -7.59
C VAL A 45 -6.25 11.89 -8.45
N VAL A 46 -7.47 11.97 -9.01
CA VAL A 46 -8.00 10.96 -9.94
C VAL A 46 -8.08 11.59 -11.32
N SER A 47 -7.42 10.94 -12.29
CA SER A 47 -7.48 11.30 -13.70
C SER A 47 -7.75 10.07 -14.55
N ARG A 48 -8.46 10.26 -15.67
CA ARG A 48 -8.64 9.20 -16.67
C ARG A 48 -7.29 8.86 -17.31
N MET A 49 -7.02 7.58 -17.56
CA MET A 49 -5.84 7.15 -18.32
C MET A 49 -6.07 7.36 -19.83
N ASP A 50 -5.04 7.82 -20.53
CA ASP A 50 -5.04 7.98 -21.99
C ASP A 50 -4.77 6.65 -22.69
N ASP A 51 -3.73 5.93 -22.25
CA ASP A 51 -3.30 4.64 -22.82
C ASP A 51 -3.28 3.53 -21.75
N VAL A 52 -3.71 2.33 -22.14
CA VAL A 52 -3.65 1.12 -21.31
C VAL A 52 -2.59 0.18 -21.87
N ASP A 53 -1.35 0.34 -21.38
CA ASP A 53 -0.24 -0.56 -21.68
C ASP A 53 -0.12 -1.65 -20.60
N TRP A 54 -0.36 -2.89 -20.99
CA TRP A 54 -0.29 -4.05 -20.11
C TRP A 54 1.15 -4.51 -19.82
N MET A 55 2.14 -4.02 -20.59
CA MET A 55 3.56 -4.35 -20.48
C MET A 55 3.87 -5.85 -20.54
N ASP A 56 2.99 -6.63 -21.14
CA ASP A 56 3.19 -8.05 -21.39
C ASP A 56 3.85 -8.24 -22.78
N GLY A 57 4.58 -9.35 -22.97
CA GLY A 57 5.12 -9.71 -24.29
C GLY A 57 4.03 -9.98 -25.32
N PRO A 58 4.37 -10.22 -26.61
CA PRO A 58 3.39 -10.50 -27.64
C PRO A 58 2.41 -11.60 -27.21
N ALA A 59 1.12 -11.42 -27.51
CA ALA A 59 0.04 -12.30 -27.04
C ALA A 59 0.26 -13.79 -27.40
N GLU A 60 0.90 -14.06 -28.54
CA GLU A 60 1.25 -15.41 -28.98
C GLU A 60 2.32 -16.06 -28.09
N GLU A 61 3.32 -15.30 -27.62
CA GLU A 61 4.36 -15.81 -26.70
C GLU A 61 3.77 -16.08 -25.31
N THR A 62 2.82 -15.23 -24.86
CA THR A 62 2.13 -15.41 -23.58
C THR A 62 1.18 -16.61 -23.58
N ALA A 63 0.48 -16.85 -24.69
CA ALA A 63 -0.39 -18.02 -24.87
C ALA A 63 0.44 -19.32 -24.94
N ALA A 64 1.51 -19.35 -25.73
CA ALA A 64 2.38 -20.52 -25.85
C ALA A 64 3.08 -20.88 -24.53
N ARG A 65 3.50 -19.89 -23.72
CA ARG A 65 4.04 -20.14 -22.37
C ARG A 65 2.99 -20.71 -21.41
N LYS A 66 1.73 -20.32 -21.55
CA LYS A 66 0.64 -20.76 -20.68
C LYS A 66 0.24 -22.21 -20.99
N GLU A 67 0.14 -22.57 -22.28
CA GLU A 67 -0.11 -23.95 -22.73
C GLU A 67 1.04 -24.91 -22.38
N ALA A 68 2.30 -24.44 -22.41
CA ALA A 68 3.45 -25.26 -22.02
C ALA A 68 3.60 -25.47 -20.51
N ALA A 69 2.86 -24.72 -19.69
CA ALA A 69 2.89 -24.80 -18.22
C ALA A 69 1.71 -25.59 -17.62
N GLU A 70 0.74 -25.99 -18.46
CA GLU A 70 -0.37 -26.89 -18.15
C GLU A 70 -0.02 -28.32 -18.53
#